data_AF-A0A956QDH4-F1
#
_entry.id   AF-A0A956QDH4-F1
#
_cell.length_a   1.000
_cell.length_b   1.000
_cell.length_c   1.000
_cell.angle_alpha   90.00
_cell.angle_beta   90.00
_cell.angle_gamma   90.00
#
_symmetry.space_group_name_H-M   'P 1'
#
loop_
_entity.id
_entity.type
_entity.pdbx_description
1 polymer ?
#
loop_
_entity_poly.entity_id
_entity_poly.type
_entity_poly.pdbx_seq_one_letter_code
_entity_poly.pdbx_strand_id
1 'polypeptide(L)'
;LAYQGSQLVGAAALWDQRAYKQSVVEGYAGPLTGLRGLVNGLAGNRLLPPVGEELAMAYLACWVAPDPDILARLIGAVASRARRRGLAYLCVGMLEGDPLWPALRGFFGFDYSSLIYRVAPGEEVKDERLDYLELGTL
;
A
#
# COMPACT_ATOMS: atom_id res chain seq x y z
N LEU A 1 -9.48 -2.31 12.57
CA LEU A 1 -9.30 -2.77 13.95
C LEU A 1 -9.41 -4.28 13.99
N ALA A 2 -8.56 -4.93 14.77
CA ALA A 2 -8.56 -6.37 15.03
C ALA A 2 -8.76 -6.61 16.52
N TYR A 3 -9.70 -7.48 16.86
CA TYR A 3 -10.02 -7.82 18.24
C TYR A 3 -9.84 -9.32 18.49
N GLN A 4 -9.39 -9.66 19.70
CA GLN A 4 -9.44 -11.01 20.27
C GLN A 4 -10.33 -10.95 21.52
N GLY A 5 -11.56 -11.47 21.42
CA GLY A 5 -12.59 -11.21 22.41
C GLY A 5 -12.87 -9.71 22.53
N SER A 6 -12.69 -9.13 23.72
CA SER A 6 -12.83 -7.70 23.99
C SER A 6 -11.53 -6.90 23.85
N GLN A 7 -10.39 -7.56 23.63
CA GLN A 7 -9.08 -6.90 23.55
C GLN A 7 -8.79 -6.42 22.14
N LEU A 8 -8.46 -5.13 21.98
CA LEU A 8 -7.94 -4.57 20.74
C LEU A 8 -6.48 -5.04 20.56
N VAL A 9 -6.22 -5.83 19.53
CA VAL A 9 -4.88 -6.39 19.24
C VAL A 9 -4.22 -5.79 18.02
N GLY A 10 -4.92 -4.97 17.24
CA GLY A 10 -4.32 -4.31 16.08
C GLY A 10 -5.22 -3.27 15.44
N ALA A 11 -4.60 -2.34 14.74
CA ALA A 11 -5.28 -1.27 14.03
C ALA A 11 -4.66 -1.06 12.65
N ALA A 12 -5.45 -0.54 11.73
CA ALA A 12 -5.01 -0.07 10.42
C ALA A 12 -6.09 0.84 9.86
N ALA A 13 -5.66 1.84 9.10
CA ALA A 13 -6.52 2.78 8.39
C ALA A 13 -6.37 2.61 6.87
N LEU A 14 -7.43 2.95 6.16
CA LEU A 14 -7.41 3.14 4.71
C LEU A 14 -7.26 4.63 4.45
N TRP A 15 -6.16 5.01 3.80
CA TRP A 15 -5.93 6.39 3.41
C TRP A 15 -6.08 6.56 1.89
N ASP A 16 -7.25 7.06 1.48
CA ASP A 16 -7.51 7.44 0.08
C ASP A 16 -7.05 8.89 -0.14
N GLN A 17 -6.01 9.06 -0.94
CA GLN A 17 -5.37 10.37 -1.17
C GLN A 17 -5.75 11.03 -2.49
N ARG A 18 -6.59 10.41 -3.31
CA ARG A 18 -6.84 10.84 -4.70
C ARG A 18 -7.37 12.27 -4.82
N ALA A 19 -8.00 12.80 -3.78
CA ALA A 19 -8.48 14.18 -3.74
C ALA A 19 -7.36 15.24 -3.70
N TYR A 20 -6.12 14.87 -3.36
CA TYR A 20 -5.01 15.82 -3.23
C TYR A 20 -3.65 15.30 -3.74
N LYS A 21 -3.43 13.98 -3.79
CA LYS A 21 -2.23 13.35 -4.36
C LYS A 21 -2.66 12.28 -5.36
N GLN A 22 -2.31 12.48 -6.62
CA GLN A 22 -2.69 11.61 -7.72
C GLN A 22 -1.44 11.03 -8.39
N SER A 23 -1.46 9.73 -8.64
CA SER A 23 -0.52 9.07 -9.54
C SER A 23 -1.22 8.89 -10.88
N VAL A 24 -0.73 9.55 -11.92
CA VAL A 24 -1.32 9.50 -13.26
C VAL A 24 -0.52 8.53 -14.12
N VAL A 25 -1.20 7.72 -14.92
CA VAL A 25 -0.55 6.81 -15.85
C VAL A 25 -0.01 7.61 -17.04
N GLU A 26 1.31 7.72 -17.16
CA GLU A 26 1.94 8.38 -18.32
C GLU A 26 2.13 7.43 -19.51
N GLY A 27 2.15 6.12 -19.27
CA GLY A 27 2.35 5.13 -20.30
C GLY A 27 2.40 3.71 -19.75
N TYR A 28 2.26 2.75 -20.65
CA TYR A 28 2.51 1.34 -20.38
C TYR A 28 3.75 0.88 -21.14
N ALA A 29 4.59 0.08 -20.51
CA ALA A 29 5.76 -0.49 -21.13
C ALA A 29 5.43 -1.86 -21.76
N GLY A 30 6.03 -2.12 -22.92
CA GLY A 30 6.03 -3.43 -23.56
C GLY A 30 4.63 -3.96 -23.90
N PRO A 31 4.33 -5.24 -23.66
CA PRO A 31 3.08 -5.88 -24.11
C PRO A 31 1.83 -5.34 -23.39
N LEU A 32 1.99 -4.67 -22.24
CA LEU A 32 0.86 -4.08 -21.50
C LEU A 32 0.13 -2.99 -22.30
N THR A 33 0.82 -2.29 -23.20
CA THR A 33 0.21 -1.27 -24.07
C THR A 33 -0.93 -1.84 -24.92
N GLY A 34 -0.78 -3.09 -25.40
CA GLY A 34 -1.81 -3.78 -26.18
C GLY A 34 -2.73 -4.67 -25.35
N LEU A 35 -2.23 -5.27 -24.27
CA LEU A 35 -2.99 -6.22 -23.45
C LEU A 35 -3.88 -5.56 -22.38
N ARG A 36 -3.79 -4.24 -22.18
CA ARG A 36 -4.53 -3.49 -21.16
C ARG A 36 -6.02 -3.84 -21.10
N GLY A 37 -6.68 -3.85 -22.25
CA GLY A 37 -8.12 -4.12 -22.35
C GLY A 37 -8.48 -5.52 -21.88
N LEU A 38 -7.67 -6.52 -22.25
CA LEU A 38 -7.85 -7.91 -21.83
C LEU A 38 -7.63 -8.06 -20.32
N VAL A 39 -6.56 -7.46 -19.80
CA VAL A 39 -6.26 -7.49 -18.34
C VAL A 39 -7.40 -6.85 -17.55
N ASN A 40 -7.90 -5.69 -18.00
CA ASN A 40 -9.05 -5.04 -17.36
C ASN A 40 -10.32 -5.88 -17.43
N GLY A 41 -10.61 -6.53 -18.56
CA GLY A 41 -11.76 -7.41 -18.70
C GLY A 41 -11.75 -8.59 -17.72
N LEU A 42 -10.57 -9.12 -17.41
CA LEU A 42 -10.40 -10.20 -16.43
C LEU A 42 -10.34 -9.72 -14.97
N ALA A 43 -9.85 -8.51 -14.73
CA ALA A 43 -9.54 -7.98 -13.39
C ALA A 43 -10.51 -6.90 -12.87
N GLY A 44 -11.61 -6.61 -13.57
CA GLY A 44 -12.66 -5.69 -13.09
C GLY A 44 -12.55 -4.24 -13.57
N ASN A 45 -12.21 -4.03 -14.85
CA ASN A 45 -12.26 -2.78 -15.62
C ASN A 45 -11.45 -1.57 -15.11
N ARG A 46 -10.74 -1.68 -13.99
CA ARG A 46 -10.03 -0.56 -13.36
C ARG A 46 -8.60 -0.83 -12.93
N LEU A 47 -8.07 -2.02 -13.23
CA LEU A 47 -6.71 -2.37 -12.83
C LEU A 47 -5.69 -1.51 -13.60
N LEU A 48 -5.87 -1.37 -14.91
CA LEU A 48 -4.97 -0.62 -15.78
C LEU A 48 -5.73 0.55 -16.45
N PRO A 49 -5.82 1.71 -15.78
CA PRO A 49 -6.53 2.85 -16.34
C PRO A 49 -5.89 3.35 -17.66
N PRO A 50 -6.62 4.06 -18.53
CA PRO A 50 -6.03 4.71 -19.69
C PRO A 50 -4.86 5.64 -19.34
N VAL A 51 -3.98 5.88 -20.31
CA VAL A 51 -2.95 6.93 -20.20
C VAL A 51 -3.62 8.28 -19.99
N GLY A 52 -3.12 9.06 -19.06
CA GLY A 52 -3.69 10.33 -18.62
C GLY A 52 -4.74 10.23 -17.51
N GLU A 53 -5.16 9.02 -17.13
CA GLU A 53 -6.07 8.81 -16.01
C GLU A 53 -5.34 8.51 -14.70
N GLU A 54 -6.01 8.80 -13.58
CA GLU A 54 -5.52 8.50 -12.24
C GLU A 54 -5.49 6.99 -11.97
N LEU A 55 -4.43 6.55 -11.30
CA LEU A 55 -4.37 5.24 -10.68
C LEU A 55 -5.24 5.27 -9.43
N ALA A 56 -6.33 4.49 -9.42
CA ALA A 56 -7.23 4.40 -8.29
C ALA A 56 -6.58 3.64 -7.12
N MET A 57 -5.73 4.32 -6.35
CA MET A 57 -4.92 3.72 -5.28
C MET A 57 -5.16 4.40 -3.93
N ALA A 58 -4.92 3.64 -2.86
CA ALA A 58 -4.93 4.12 -1.48
C ALA A 58 -3.78 3.47 -0.71
N TYR A 59 -3.52 3.96 0.50
CA TYR A 59 -2.43 3.48 1.35
C TYR A 59 -2.99 2.80 2.60
N LEU A 60 -2.31 1.74 3.04
CA LEU A 60 -2.42 1.24 4.40
C LEU A 60 -1.68 2.21 5.32
N ALA A 61 -2.40 2.84 6.24
CA ALA A 61 -1.86 3.87 7.10
C ALA A 61 -2.10 3.54 8.58
N CYS A 62 -1.28 4.11 9.45
CA CYS A 62 -1.38 4.03 10.90
C CYS A 62 -1.63 2.60 11.39
N TRP A 63 -0.90 1.64 10.80
CA TRP A 63 -1.11 0.24 11.09
C TRP A 63 -0.21 -0.21 12.24
N VAL A 64 -0.77 -1.06 13.11
CA VAL A 64 -0.09 -1.67 14.24
C VAL A 64 -0.61 -3.09 14.35
N ALA A 65 0.30 -4.05 14.36
CA ALA A 65 0.00 -5.47 14.53
C ALA A 65 1.12 -6.16 15.31
N PRO A 66 0.79 -7.11 16.20
CA PRO A 66 1.77 -7.83 17.00
C PRO A 66 2.45 -8.97 16.23
N ASP A 67 1.82 -9.45 15.16
CA ASP A 67 2.28 -10.60 14.38
C ASP A 67 1.79 -10.51 12.92
N PRO A 68 2.41 -11.28 12.01
CA PRO A 68 2.06 -11.25 10.59
C PRO A 68 0.62 -11.68 10.29
N ASP A 69 0.02 -12.56 11.10
CA ASP A 69 -1.33 -13.06 10.87
C ASP A 69 -2.38 -11.97 11.14
N ILE A 70 -2.20 -11.21 12.21
CA ILE A 70 -3.04 -10.05 12.53
C ILE A 70 -2.87 -8.97 11.46
N LEU A 71 -1.64 -8.70 11.00
CA LEU A 71 -1.41 -7.73 9.92
C LEU A 71 -2.10 -8.19 8.62
N ALA A 72 -1.96 -9.46 8.23
CA ALA A 72 -2.60 -9.99 7.03
C ALA A 72 -4.14 -9.83 7.09
N ARG A 73 -4.75 -10.09 8.26
CA ARG A 73 -6.19 -9.88 8.46
C ARG A 73 -6.58 -8.40 8.34
N LEU A 74 -5.77 -7.50 8.89
CA LEU A 74 -5.98 -6.06 8.76
C LEU A 74 -5.89 -5.60 7.30
N ILE A 75 -4.86 -6.04 6.57
CA ILE A 75 -4.67 -5.75 5.14
C ILE A 75 -5.87 -6.26 4.33
N GLY A 76 -6.31 -7.50 4.57
CA GLY A 76 -7.48 -8.07 3.89
C GLY A 76 -8.76 -7.26 4.12
N ALA A 77 -8.99 -6.80 5.36
CA ALA A 77 -10.13 -5.95 5.70
C ALA A 77 -10.04 -4.56 5.03
N VAL A 78 -8.86 -3.95 5.02
CA VAL A 78 -8.60 -2.66 4.39
C VAL A 78 -8.73 -2.76 2.87
N ALA A 79 -8.13 -3.76 2.23
CA ALA A 79 -8.24 -4.03 0.80
C ALA A 79 -9.69 -4.26 0.37
N SER A 80 -10.47 -5.00 1.17
CA SER A 80 -11.90 -5.20 0.92
C SER A 80 -12.68 -3.89 0.99
N ARG A 81 -12.34 -3.01 1.94
CA ARG A 81 -12.93 -1.66 2.03
C ARG A 81 -12.50 -0.78 0.86
N ALA A 82 -11.26 -0.88 0.41
CA ALA A 82 -10.72 -0.15 -0.73
C ALA A 82 -11.46 -0.54 -2.02
N ARG A 83 -11.61 -1.85 -2.29
CA ARG A 83 -12.36 -2.38 -3.44
C ARG A 83 -13.80 -1.86 -3.49
N ARG A 84 -14.51 -1.84 -2.34
CA ARG A 84 -15.87 -1.28 -2.25
C ARG A 84 -15.94 0.22 -2.55
N ARG A 85 -14.83 0.96 -2.41
CA ARG A 85 -14.71 2.38 -2.78
C ARG A 85 -14.23 2.59 -4.22
N GLY A 86 -14.12 1.51 -5.00
CA GLY A 86 -13.67 1.56 -6.39
C GLY A 86 -12.18 1.79 -6.56
N LEU A 87 -11.39 1.56 -5.49
CA LEU A 87 -9.92 1.57 -5.55
C LEU A 87 -9.42 0.23 -6.09
N ALA A 88 -8.49 0.29 -7.02
CA ALA A 88 -7.84 -0.85 -7.65
C ALA A 88 -6.61 -1.33 -6.86
N TYR A 89 -5.88 -0.41 -6.21
CA TYR A 89 -4.63 -0.71 -5.52
C TYR A 89 -4.66 -0.29 -4.05
N LEU A 90 -4.01 -1.11 -3.22
CA LEU A 90 -3.66 -0.77 -1.84
C LEU A 90 -2.15 -0.84 -1.70
N CYS A 91 -1.51 0.28 -1.44
CA CYS A 91 -0.09 0.36 -1.19
C CYS A 91 0.21 0.13 0.28
N VAL A 92 1.20 -0.73 0.54
CA VAL A 92 1.68 -1.05 1.88
C VAL A 92 3.17 -0.74 1.90
N GLY A 93 3.58 0.16 2.79
CA GLY A 93 5.00 0.47 3.03
C GLY A 93 5.55 -0.44 4.12
N MET A 94 6.72 -1.02 3.86
CA MET A 94 7.44 -1.89 4.80
C MET A 94 8.92 -1.57 4.74
N LEU A 95 9.59 -1.62 5.89
CA LEU A 95 11.04 -1.53 5.94
C LEU A 95 11.68 -2.85 5.51
N GLU A 96 12.87 -2.76 4.93
CA GLU A 96 13.64 -3.94 4.61
C GLU A 96 13.95 -4.72 5.89
N GLY A 97 13.66 -6.04 5.88
CA GLY A 97 13.87 -6.91 7.03
C GLY A 97 12.79 -6.85 8.12
N ASP A 98 11.69 -6.13 7.91
CA ASP A 98 10.59 -6.07 8.88
C ASP A 98 10.03 -7.49 9.19
N PRO A 99 9.92 -7.90 10.47
CA PRO A 99 9.43 -9.23 10.84
C PRO A 99 7.99 -9.51 10.40
N LEU A 100 7.20 -8.48 10.09
CA LEU A 100 5.82 -8.59 9.62
C LEU A 100 5.71 -8.80 8.11
N TRP A 101 6.83 -8.81 7.37
CA TRP A 101 6.85 -9.06 5.93
C TRP A 101 6.09 -10.33 5.46
N PRO A 102 6.07 -11.45 6.22
CA PRO A 102 5.25 -12.61 5.85
C PRO A 102 3.76 -12.32 5.67
N ALA A 103 3.22 -11.24 6.29
CA ALA A 103 1.83 -10.83 6.16
C ALA A 103 1.41 -10.52 4.72
N LEU A 104 2.36 -10.12 3.86
CA LEU A 104 2.06 -9.75 2.48
C LEU A 104 1.98 -10.94 1.52
N ARG A 105 2.52 -12.11 1.89
CA ARG A 105 2.67 -13.27 0.99
C ARG A 105 1.34 -13.80 0.43
N GLY A 106 0.23 -13.54 1.12
CA GLY A 106 -1.12 -13.95 0.70
C GLY A 106 -1.77 -13.01 -0.32
N PHE A 107 -1.13 -11.90 -0.69
CA PHE A 107 -1.70 -10.88 -1.57
C PHE A 107 -0.98 -10.85 -2.91
N PHE A 108 -1.76 -10.82 -3.99
CA PHE A 108 -1.22 -10.57 -5.32
C PHE A 108 -0.85 -9.08 -5.46
N GLY A 109 0.40 -8.82 -5.86
CA GLY A 109 0.94 -7.48 -6.01
C GLY A 109 2.32 -7.50 -6.66
N PHE A 110 2.97 -6.35 -6.66
CA PHE A 110 4.36 -6.19 -7.10
C PHE A 110 5.11 -5.42 -6.03
N ASP A 111 6.36 -5.81 -5.79
CA ASP A 111 7.24 -5.12 -4.87
C ASP A 111 7.87 -3.91 -5.57
N TYR A 112 7.84 -2.77 -4.90
CA TYR A 112 8.55 -1.57 -5.31
C TYR A 112 9.55 -1.22 -4.22
N SER A 113 10.83 -1.44 -4.51
CA SER A 113 11.92 -1.13 -3.58
C SER A 113 12.42 0.29 -3.81
N SER A 114 12.49 1.07 -2.74
CA SER A 114 13.02 2.44 -2.75
C SER A 114 14.00 2.65 -1.61
N LEU A 115 15.08 3.37 -1.88
CA LEU A 115 16.00 3.86 -0.84
C LEU A 115 15.49 5.20 -0.31
N ILE A 116 15.25 5.27 1.00
CA ILE A 116 14.78 6.47 1.67
C ILE A 116 15.94 7.05 2.49
N TYR A 117 16.21 8.34 2.30
CA TYR A 117 17.29 9.05 2.99
C TYR A 117 16.71 9.99 4.04
N ARG A 118 17.27 9.92 5.25
CA ARG A 118 17.04 10.93 6.30
C ARG A 118 18.10 12.02 6.17
N VAL A 119 17.67 13.27 5.99
CA VAL A 119 18.57 14.42 5.82
C VAL A 119 18.34 15.40 6.97
N ALA A 120 19.38 15.65 7.76
CA ALA A 120 19.38 16.67 8.81
C ALA A 120 20.51 17.68 8.57
N PRO A 121 20.19 18.92 8.18
CA PRO A 121 21.21 19.94 7.97
C PRO A 121 21.84 20.38 9.29
N GLY A 122 23.15 20.17 9.46
CA GLY A 122 23.94 20.72 10.58
C GLY A 122 23.91 19.92 11.89
N GLU A 123 23.17 18.82 11.96
CA GLU A 123 23.12 17.94 13.13
C GLU A 123 23.27 16.47 12.72
N GLU A 124 23.96 15.70 13.53
CA GLU A 124 24.05 14.25 13.37
C GLU A 124 22.76 13.62 13.94
N VAL A 125 22.00 12.90 13.11
CA VAL A 125 20.77 12.24 13.58
C VAL A 125 21.14 11.00 14.37
N LYS A 126 21.20 11.15 15.70
CA LYS A 126 21.53 10.07 16.65
C LYS A 126 20.33 9.21 17.06
N ASP A 127 19.31 9.10 16.22
CA ASP A 127 18.17 8.23 16.49
C ASP A 127 18.38 6.86 15.80
N GLU A 128 18.59 5.84 16.63
CA GLU A 128 18.76 4.43 16.25
C GLU A 128 17.42 3.67 16.18
N ARG A 129 16.29 4.31 16.50
CA ARG A 129 14.97 3.67 16.39
C ARG A 129 14.69 3.41 14.91
N LEU A 130 14.25 2.18 14.61
CA LEU A 130 13.69 1.84 13.30
C LEU A 130 12.46 2.72 13.07
N ASP A 131 12.63 3.72 12.20
CA ASP A 131 11.61 4.70 11.84
C ASP A 131 10.51 4.01 11.05
N TYR A 132 9.42 3.63 11.72
CA TYR A 132 8.21 3.24 11.04
C TYR A 132 7.83 4.35 10.05
N LEU A 133 7.81 3.99 8.76
CA LEU A 133 7.63 4.93 7.66
C LEU A 133 6.19 4.85 7.16
N GLU A 134 5.46 5.96 7.31
CA GLU A 134 4.16 6.12 6.69
C GLU A 134 4.32 6.40 5.19
N LEU A 135 4.18 5.38 4.35
CA LEU A 135 4.29 5.51 2.89
C LEU A 135 3.38 6.60 2.31
N GLY A 136 2.22 6.84 2.94
CA GLY A 136 1.29 7.87 2.54
C GLY A 136 1.79 9.31 2.76
N THR A 137 2.85 9.53 3.54
CA THR A 137 3.39 10.88 3.82
C THR A 137 4.63 11.23 3.00
N LEU A 138 5.15 10.28 2.21
CA LEU A 138 6.24 10.51 1.27
C LEU A 138 5.78 11.30 0.04
#